data_AF-A0A518G3H5-F1
#
_entry.id   AF-A0A518G3H5-F1
#
_cell.length_a   1.000
_cell.length_b   1.000
_cell.length_c   1.000
_cell.angle_alpha   90.00
_cell.angle_beta   90.00
_cell.angle_gamma   90.00
#
_symmetry.space_group_name_H-M   'P 1'
#
loop_
_entity.id
_entity.type
_entity.pdbx_description
1 polymer ?
#
loop_
_entity_poly.entity_id
_entity_poly.type
_entity_poly.pdbx_seq_one_letter_code
_entity_poly.pdbx_strand_id
1 'polypeptide(L)'
;MRKYLISMSLLGVLTAVGCNDSYLDEKADDVRDATQHQADVIRDGHNAAADQVREADGKTWTGAAESETGERAADKLESAGERKADAVERVGEAKADAIESKDD
;
A
#
# COMPACT_ATOMS: atom_id res chain seq x y z
N MET A 1 58.73 12.65 -38.99
CA MET A 1 57.52 13.25 -39.61
C MET A 1 56.71 12.17 -40.30
N ARG A 2 55.52 11.85 -39.79
CA ARG A 2 54.30 11.62 -40.58
C ARG A 2 53.10 11.67 -39.64
N LYS A 3 52.28 12.71 -39.83
CA LYS A 3 51.03 12.97 -39.12
C LYS A 3 49.95 12.10 -39.75
N TYR A 4 49.15 11.38 -38.96
CA TYR A 4 47.80 10.98 -39.34
C TYR A 4 46.88 11.14 -38.14
N LEU A 5 46.09 12.22 -38.21
CA LEU A 5 44.84 12.41 -37.50
C LEU A 5 43.88 11.28 -37.89
N ILE A 6 43.32 10.58 -36.92
CA ILE A 6 42.05 9.88 -37.10
C ILE A 6 41.04 10.58 -36.20
N SER A 7 40.24 11.40 -36.86
CA SER A 7 39.04 12.04 -36.35
C SER A 7 37.93 11.00 -36.15
N MET A 8 37.20 11.17 -35.04
CA MET A 8 35.73 11.18 -35.00
C MET A 8 34.99 9.92 -35.45
N SER A 9 34.46 9.17 -34.48
CA SER A 9 33.10 8.61 -34.57
C SER A 9 32.55 8.34 -33.17
N LEU A 10 31.82 9.35 -32.69
CA LEU A 10 30.73 9.24 -31.75
C LEU A 10 29.79 8.13 -32.24
N LEU A 11 29.58 7.07 -31.48
CA LEU A 11 28.39 6.23 -31.63
C LEU A 11 27.91 5.84 -30.25
N GLY A 12 26.83 6.50 -29.85
CA GLY A 12 26.23 6.40 -28.54
C GLY A 12 25.77 5.00 -28.22
N VAL A 13 26.14 4.54 -27.04
CA VAL A 13 25.40 3.52 -26.31
C VAL A 13 24.95 4.19 -25.01
N LEU A 14 24.04 5.16 -25.13
CA LEU A 14 23.06 5.42 -24.09
C LEU A 14 21.81 4.65 -24.49
N THR A 15 21.85 3.33 -24.38
CA THR A 15 20.60 2.59 -24.23
C THR A 15 20.21 2.76 -22.77
N ALA A 16 19.43 3.80 -22.52
CA ALA A 16 18.62 3.93 -21.32
C ALA A 16 17.65 2.74 -21.28
N VAL A 17 18.15 1.59 -20.83
CA VAL A 17 17.34 0.42 -20.48
C VAL A 17 17.19 0.50 -18.97
N GLY A 18 16.30 1.39 -18.53
CA GLY A 18 16.05 1.62 -17.13
C GLY A 18 15.07 2.77 -16.99
N CYS A 19 13.86 2.43 -16.56
CA CYS A 19 12.74 3.33 -16.26
C CYS A 19 12.01 3.89 -17.49
N ASN A 20 11.22 3.04 -18.13
CA ASN A 20 9.96 3.50 -18.67
C ASN A 20 8.89 2.49 -18.24
N ASP A 21 8.59 2.48 -16.93
CA ASP A 21 7.34 1.87 -16.45
C ASP A 21 6.23 2.37 -17.36
N SER A 22 5.40 1.45 -17.84
CA SER A 22 4.38 1.83 -18.79
C SER A 22 3.41 2.79 -18.10
N TYR A 23 2.68 3.58 -18.89
CA TYR A 23 1.59 4.38 -18.35
C TYR A 23 0.56 3.52 -17.58
N LEU A 24 0.44 2.25 -17.96
CA LEU A 24 -0.47 1.31 -17.32
C LEU A 24 0.08 0.82 -15.97
N ASP A 25 1.39 0.61 -15.85
CA ASP A 25 2.05 0.28 -14.57
C ASP A 25 1.85 1.42 -13.55
N GLU A 26 2.13 2.67 -13.92
CA GLU A 26 1.90 3.83 -13.05
C GLU A 26 0.43 3.93 -12.60
N LYS A 27 -0.51 3.60 -13.50
CA LYS A 27 -1.94 3.59 -13.20
C LYS A 27 -2.36 2.44 -12.27
N ALA A 28 -1.69 1.29 -12.36
CA ALA A 28 -1.92 0.17 -11.47
C ALA A 28 -1.41 0.49 -10.06
N ASP A 29 -0.23 1.09 -9.96
CA ASP A 29 0.35 1.55 -8.70
C ASP A 29 -0.49 2.64 -8.03
N ASP A 30 -0.97 3.63 -8.78
CA ASP A 30 -1.93 4.63 -8.27
C ASP A 30 -3.15 3.97 -7.60
N VAL A 31 -3.65 2.86 -8.18
CA VAL A 31 -4.80 2.12 -7.63
C VAL A 31 -4.41 1.37 -6.36
N ARG A 32 -3.24 0.73 -6.32
CA ARG A 32 -2.73 0.05 -5.12
C ARG A 32 -2.54 1.04 -3.98
N ASP A 33 -1.85 2.15 -4.23
CA ASP A 33 -1.59 3.19 -3.23
C ASP A 33 -2.87 3.79 -2.68
N ALA A 34 -3.83 4.12 -3.56
CA ALA A 34 -5.11 4.67 -3.13
C ALA A 34 -5.91 3.70 -2.26
N THR A 35 -5.90 2.41 -2.60
CA THR A 35 -6.64 1.39 -1.85
C THR A 35 -5.96 0.98 -0.55
N GLN A 36 -4.62 0.95 -0.52
CA GLN A 36 -3.83 0.80 0.72
C GLN A 36 -4.11 1.96 1.67
N HIS A 37 -4.04 3.20 1.18
CA HIS A 37 -4.37 4.37 2.00
C HIS A 37 -5.79 4.30 2.56
N GLN A 38 -6.76 3.90 1.73
CA GLN A 38 -8.15 3.73 2.19
C GLN A 38 -8.26 2.61 3.24
N ALA A 39 -7.56 1.49 3.06
CA ALA A 39 -7.53 0.38 4.00
C ALA A 39 -6.94 0.80 5.35
N ASP A 40 -5.86 1.59 5.34
CA ASP A 40 -5.24 2.13 6.55
C ASP A 40 -6.20 3.04 7.32
N VAL A 41 -6.90 3.96 6.63
CA VAL A 41 -7.93 4.80 7.27
C VAL A 41 -9.02 3.96 7.92
N ILE A 42 -9.40 2.83 7.31
CA ILE A 42 -10.38 1.89 7.88
C ILE A 42 -9.82 1.22 9.13
N ARG A 43 -8.58 0.70 9.10
CA ARG A 43 -7.91 0.08 10.24
C ARG A 43 -7.79 1.06 11.40
N ASP A 44 -7.26 2.25 11.14
CA ASP A 44 -7.08 3.31 12.13
C ASP A 44 -8.41 3.71 12.78
N GLY A 45 -9.47 3.87 11.98
CA GLY A 45 -10.79 4.21 12.49
C GLY A 45 -11.37 3.14 13.42
N HIS A 46 -11.17 1.85 13.11
CA HIS A 46 -11.66 0.75 13.95
C HIS A 46 -10.77 0.55 15.18
N ASN A 47 -9.46 0.72 15.07
CA ASN A 47 -8.52 0.67 16.19
C ASN A 47 -8.79 1.81 17.18
N ALA A 48 -9.03 3.03 16.69
CA ALA A 48 -9.42 4.16 17.53
C ALA A 48 -10.76 3.93 18.24
N ALA A 49 -11.72 3.26 17.57
CA ALA A 49 -12.99 2.89 18.20
C ALA A 49 -12.81 1.78 19.25
N ALA A 50 -11.97 0.78 18.99
CA ALA A 50 -11.61 -0.27 19.93
C ALA A 50 -10.93 0.32 21.17
N ASP A 51 -10.02 1.26 20.99
CA ASP A 51 -9.37 1.97 22.09
C ASP A 51 -10.34 2.80 22.93
N GLN A 52 -11.34 3.44 22.31
CA GLN A 52 -12.41 4.11 23.06
C GLN A 52 -13.24 3.13 23.90
N VAL A 53 -13.46 1.91 23.41
CA VAL A 53 -14.12 0.85 24.20
C VAL A 53 -13.26 0.47 25.40
N ARG A 54 -11.95 0.25 25.20
CA ARG A 54 -11.01 -0.05 26.30
C ARG A 54 -10.93 1.10 27.30
N GLU A 55 -10.95 2.36 26.85
CA GLU A 55 -10.95 3.54 27.73
C GLU A 55 -12.24 3.66 28.55
N ALA A 56 -13.38 3.40 27.94
CA ALA A 56 -14.67 3.45 28.62
C ALA A 56 -14.84 2.32 29.66
N ASP A 57 -14.27 1.14 29.39
CA ASP A 57 -14.25 0.02 30.32
C ASP A 57 -13.20 0.20 31.44
N GLY A 58 -12.14 0.94 31.15
CA GLY A 58 -10.93 1.03 31.97
C GLY A 58 -9.80 0.21 31.34
N LYS A 59 -8.57 0.74 31.36
CA LYS A 59 -7.39 0.06 30.82
C LYS A 59 -6.56 -0.54 31.95
N THR A 60 -6.22 -1.82 31.82
CA THR A 60 -5.17 -2.48 32.61
C THR A 60 -3.81 -1.84 32.33
N TRP A 61 -2.80 -2.19 33.14
CA TRP A 61 -1.44 -1.70 32.94
C TRP A 61 -0.82 -2.10 31.59
N THR A 62 -1.34 -3.13 30.91
CA THR A 62 -0.91 -3.56 29.57
C THR A 62 -1.71 -2.89 28.44
N GLY A 63 -2.71 -2.05 28.75
CA GLY A 63 -3.55 -1.36 27.77
C GLY A 63 -4.79 -2.12 27.31
N ALA A 64 -4.98 -3.38 27.74
CA ALA A 64 -6.21 -4.13 27.52
C ALA A 64 -7.35 -3.60 28.41
N ALA A 65 -8.60 -3.83 28.03
CA ALA A 65 -9.77 -3.54 28.86
C ALA A 65 -9.70 -4.28 30.20
N GLU A 66 -10.23 -3.68 31.27
CA GLU A 66 -10.31 -4.29 32.60
C GLU A 66 -11.23 -5.51 32.62
N SER A 67 -12.27 -5.50 31.78
CA SER A 67 -13.25 -6.57 31.66
C SER A 67 -13.08 -7.37 30.37
N GLU A 68 -13.35 -8.68 30.46
CA GLU A 68 -13.34 -9.57 29.30
C GLU A 68 -14.45 -9.21 28.28
N THR A 69 -15.53 -8.55 28.74
CA THR A 69 -16.59 -8.07 27.84
C THR A 69 -16.12 -6.85 27.05
N GLY A 70 -15.41 -5.92 27.70
CA GLY A 70 -14.78 -4.78 27.05
C GLY A 70 -13.76 -5.22 26.00
N GLU A 71 -12.86 -6.15 26.35
CA GLU A 71 -11.83 -6.62 25.41
C GLU A 71 -12.45 -7.34 24.21
N ARG A 72 -13.42 -8.23 24.44
CA ARG A 72 -14.14 -8.89 23.33
C ARG A 72 -14.90 -7.92 22.43
N ALA A 73 -15.33 -6.77 22.94
CA ALA A 73 -15.97 -5.74 22.13
C ALA A 73 -14.93 -4.97 21.30
N ALA A 74 -13.79 -4.63 21.87
CA ALA A 74 -12.65 -4.02 21.18
C ALA A 74 -12.12 -4.94 20.05
N ASP A 75 -11.85 -6.21 20.34
CA ASP A 75 -11.38 -7.20 19.37
C ASP A 75 -12.33 -7.35 18.17
N LYS A 76 -13.64 -7.28 18.41
CA LYS A 76 -14.65 -7.35 17.35
C LYS A 76 -14.58 -6.15 16.42
N LEU A 77 -14.28 -4.97 16.94
CA LEU A 77 -14.11 -3.75 16.15
C LEU A 77 -12.85 -3.85 15.29
N GLU A 78 -11.71 -4.19 15.89
CA GLU A 78 -10.44 -4.37 15.18
C GLU A 78 -10.58 -5.43 14.08
N SER A 79 -11.11 -6.61 14.42
CA SER A 79 -11.36 -7.69 13.46
C SER A 79 -12.32 -7.27 12.33
N ALA A 80 -13.30 -6.40 12.61
CA ALA A 80 -14.20 -5.89 11.60
C ALA A 80 -13.50 -4.85 10.70
N GLY A 81 -12.59 -4.05 11.26
CA GLY A 81 -11.71 -3.14 10.53
C GLY A 81 -10.83 -3.89 9.55
N GLU A 82 -10.07 -4.89 10.03
CA GLU A 82 -9.18 -5.69 9.20
C GLU A 82 -9.92 -6.38 8.05
N ARG A 83 -11.05 -7.04 8.32
CA ARG A 83 -11.83 -7.68 7.25
C ARG A 83 -12.29 -6.70 6.17
N LYS A 84 -12.60 -5.45 6.54
CA LYS A 84 -13.01 -4.41 5.58
C LYS A 84 -11.79 -3.87 4.82
N ALA A 85 -10.69 -3.60 5.51
CA ALA A 85 -9.44 -3.14 4.94
C ALA A 85 -8.93 -4.15 3.89
N ASP A 86 -8.85 -5.44 4.25
CA ASP A 86 -8.44 -6.50 3.32
C ASP A 86 -9.38 -6.62 2.12
N ALA A 87 -10.67 -6.35 2.30
CA ALA A 87 -11.62 -6.37 1.19
C ALA A 87 -11.36 -5.22 0.21
N VAL A 88 -10.99 -4.05 0.71
CA VAL A 88 -10.61 -2.89 -0.11
C VAL A 88 -9.31 -3.17 -0.86
N GLU A 89 -8.28 -3.67 -0.17
CA GLU A 89 -7.00 -4.03 -0.79
C GLU A 89 -7.17 -5.09 -1.87
N ARG A 90 -7.93 -6.19 -1.61
CA ARG A 90 -8.19 -7.21 -2.64
C ARG A 90 -8.88 -6.67 -3.88
N VAL A 91 -9.82 -5.71 -3.71
CA VAL A 91 -10.48 -5.06 -4.85
C VAL A 91 -9.49 -4.15 -5.59
N GLY A 92 -8.62 -3.46 -4.87
CA GLY A 92 -7.53 -2.65 -5.43
C GLY A 92 -6.56 -3.48 -6.26
N GLU A 93 -6.03 -4.55 -5.69
CA GLU A 93 -5.11 -5.47 -6.38
C GLU A 93 -5.77 -6.08 -7.62
N ALA A 94 -6.99 -6.62 -7.51
CA ALA A 94 -7.68 -7.18 -8.67
C ALA A 94 -7.91 -6.15 -9.79
N LYS A 95 -8.04 -4.87 -9.44
CA LYS A 95 -8.17 -3.79 -10.41
C LYS A 95 -6.82 -3.40 -11.01
N ALA A 96 -5.76 -3.35 -10.21
CA ALA A 96 -4.39 -3.10 -10.65
C ALA A 96 -3.93 -4.20 -11.62
N ASP A 97 -4.14 -5.47 -11.28
CA ASP A 97 -3.86 -6.62 -12.14
C ASP A 97 -4.59 -6.53 -13.48
N ALA A 98 -5.86 -6.08 -13.48
CA ALA A 98 -6.64 -5.89 -14.70
C ALA A 98 -6.21 -4.69 -15.56
N ILE A 99 -5.41 -3.78 -15.00
CA ILE A 99 -4.77 -2.68 -15.73
C ILE A 99 -3.48 -3.19 -16.36
N GLU A 100 -2.63 -3.87 -15.58
CA GLU A 100 -1.36 -4.46 -16.04
C GLU A 100 -1.58 -5.51 -17.13
N SER A 101 -2.64 -6.30 -17.03
CA SER A 101 -2.98 -7.31 -18.05
C SER A 101 -3.32 -6.72 -19.43
N LYS A 102 -3.38 -5.40 -19.58
CA LYS A 102 -3.58 -4.70 -20.86
C LYS A 102 -2.29 -4.16 -21.44
N ASP A 103 -1.21 -4.20 -20.68
CA ASP A 103 0.14 -3.82 -21.11
C ASP A 103 0.91 -5.00 -21.74
N ASP A 104 0.54 -6.23 -21.36
CA ASP A 104 0.97 -7.50 -21.97
C ASP A 104 0.35 -7.77 -23.37
#